data_AF-A0A1V6N2K4-F1
#
_entry.id   AF-A0A1V6N2K4-F1
#
_cell.length_a   1.000
_cell.length_b   1.000
_cell.length_c   1.000
_cell.angle_alpha   90.00
_cell.angle_beta   90.00
_cell.angle_gamma   90.00
#
_symmetry.space_group_name_H-M   'P 1'
#
loop_
_entity.id
_entity.type
_entity.pdbx_description
1 polymer ?
#
loop_
_entity_poly.entity_id
_entity_poly.type
_entity_poly.pdbx_seq_one_letter_code
_entity_poly.pdbx_strand_id
1 'polypeptide(L)'
;MISRIEKATLIHSEDIHESYLDSEYLFYEVKGSDGSGYYLVACNHDKLWRCTCEDFSGRGINKEEGSFLCKHIIAVLLHIAKNGDF
;
A
#
# COMPACT_ATOMS: atom_id res chain seq x y z
N MET A 1 5.94 -2.16 21.08
CA MET A 1 5.93 -2.66 19.69
C MET A 1 5.01 -1.76 18.90
N ILE A 2 5.52 -0.99 17.93
CA ILE A 2 4.70 -0.05 17.14
C ILE A 2 3.82 -0.87 16.16
N SER A 3 2.53 -0.57 16.12
CA SER A 3 1.53 -1.20 15.25
C SER A 3 1.76 -0.87 13.77
N ARG A 4 1.18 -1.67 12.86
CA ARG A 4 1.25 -1.41 11.41
C ARG A 4 0.62 -0.07 11.02
N ILE A 5 -0.44 0.34 11.73
CA ILE A 5 -1.12 1.62 11.50
C ILE A 5 -0.20 2.79 11.86
N GLU A 6 0.43 2.76 13.04
CA GLU A 6 1.39 3.79 13.44
C GLU A 6 2.61 3.87 12.50
N LYS A 7 3.06 2.73 11.95
CA LYS A 7 4.12 2.74 10.93
C LYS A 7 3.65 3.33 9.60
N ALA A 8 2.39 3.13 9.23
CA ALA A 8 1.82 3.69 8.00
C ALA A 8 1.74 5.22 8.07
N THR A 9 1.46 5.79 9.25
CA THR A 9 1.41 7.24 9.45
C THR A 9 2.77 7.95 9.32
N LEU A 10 3.87 7.19 9.24
CA LEU A 10 5.21 7.72 8.98
C LEU A 10 5.53 7.86 7.48
N ILE A 11 4.63 7.40 6.60
CA ILE A 11 4.75 7.59 5.15
C ILE A 11 3.96 8.85 4.80
N HIS A 12 4.64 9.87 4.29
CA HIS A 12 3.99 11.14 3.97
C HIS A 12 3.19 11.01 2.67
N SER A 13 2.15 11.83 2.50
CA SER A 13 1.32 11.79 1.29
C SER A 13 2.08 12.18 0.02
N GLU A 14 3.15 12.97 0.15
CA GLU A 14 4.08 13.30 -0.95
C GLU A 14 4.96 12.13 -1.39
N ASP A 15 5.07 11.09 -0.56
CA ASP A 15 5.84 9.87 -0.85
C ASP A 15 4.96 8.78 -1.51
N ILE A 16 3.72 9.13 -1.89
CA ILE A 16 2.74 8.24 -2.51
C ILE A 16 2.36 8.84 -3.85
N HIS A 17 2.65 8.12 -4.93
CA HIS A 17 2.35 8.55 -6.29
C HIS A 17 1.50 7.50 -7.00
N GLU A 18 0.37 7.92 -7.55
CA GLU A 18 -0.44 7.07 -8.41
C GLU A 18 0.28 6.85 -9.75
N SER A 19 0.27 5.61 -10.22
CA SER A 19 0.85 5.19 -11.50
C SER A 19 -0.22 4.51 -12.33
N TYR A 20 -0.47 5.02 -13.54
CA TYR A 20 -1.48 4.48 -14.45
C TYR A 20 -0.82 3.53 -15.44
N LEU A 21 -0.69 2.26 -15.05
CA LEU A 21 -0.08 1.23 -15.90
C LEU A 21 -1.12 0.33 -16.58
N ASP A 22 -2.31 0.20 -16.00
CA ASP A 22 -3.35 -0.74 -16.45
C ASP A 22 -4.75 -0.20 -16.11
N SER A 23 -5.75 -0.50 -16.94
CA SER A 23 -7.16 -0.18 -16.65
C SER A 23 -7.80 -1.11 -15.61
N GLU A 24 -7.22 -2.27 -15.35
CA GLU A 24 -7.75 -3.25 -14.39
C GLU A 24 -7.20 -3.09 -12.97
N TYR A 25 -6.16 -2.26 -12.80
CA TYR A 25 -5.45 -2.07 -11.55
C TYR A 25 -5.21 -0.60 -11.26
N LEU A 26 -5.40 -0.22 -9.99
CA LEU A 26 -4.85 1.02 -9.45
C LEU A 26 -3.45 0.71 -8.90
N PHE A 27 -2.43 1.40 -9.40
CA PHE A 27 -1.08 1.27 -8.87
C PHE A 27 -0.65 2.53 -8.14
N TYR A 28 0.08 2.33 -7.04
CA TYR A 28 0.73 3.38 -6.29
C TYR A 28 2.20 3.00 -6.06
N GLU A 29 3.10 3.91 -6.41
CA GLU A 29 4.48 3.85 -5.96
C GLU A 29 4.59 4.54 -4.60
N VAL A 30 5.12 3.82 -3.62
CA VAL A 30 5.20 4.26 -2.23
C VAL A 30 6.66 4.23 -1.79
N LYS A 31 7.22 5.38 -1.43
CA LYS A 31 8.57 5.42 -0.84
C LYS A 31 8.52 4.92 0.60
N GLY A 32 9.50 4.10 0.98
CA GLY A 32 9.60 3.59 2.35
C GLY A 32 9.76 4.70 3.39
N SER A 33 9.15 4.52 4.56
CA SER A 33 9.22 5.47 5.70
C SER A 33 10.64 5.72 6.23
N ASP A 34 11.58 4.83 5.93
CA ASP A 34 13.01 4.92 6.26
C ASP A 34 13.86 5.41 5.06
N GLY A 35 13.22 5.81 3.97
CA GLY A 35 13.87 6.12 2.70
C GLY A 35 14.40 4.91 1.95
N SER A 36 14.15 3.68 2.42
CA SER A 36 14.64 2.46 1.78
C SER A 36 13.74 2.06 0.60
N GLY A 37 14.06 2.62 -0.57
CA GLY A 37 13.48 2.22 -1.85
C GLY A 37 12.01 2.59 -2.04
N TYR A 38 11.47 2.08 -3.15
CA TYR A 38 10.09 2.26 -3.58
C TYR A 38 9.38 0.91 -3.62
N TYR A 39 8.14 0.89 -3.15
CA TYR A 39 7.29 -0.29 -3.14
C TYR A 39 6.09 -0.04 -4.03
N LEU A 40 5.72 -1.04 -4.81
CA LEU A 40 4.53 -1.00 -5.63
C LEU A 40 3.36 -1.55 -4.80
N VAL A 41 2.32 -0.74 -4.67
CA VAL A 41 1.02 -1.13 -4.11
C VAL A 41 0.04 -1.22 -5.27
N ALA A 42 -0.69 -2.32 -5.37
CA ALA A 42 -1.68 -2.54 -6.42
C ALA A 42 -3.03 -2.91 -5.81
N CYS A 43 -4.11 -2.41 -6.40
CA CYS A 43 -5.48 -2.80 -6.11
C CYS A 43 -6.15 -3.26 -7.40
N ASN A 44 -6.62 -4.50 -7.43
CA ASN A 44 -7.36 -5.02 -8.59
C ASN A 44 -8.84 -4.60 -8.55
N HIS A 45 -9.59 -4.95 -9.60
CA HIS A 45 -11.03 -4.69 -9.70
C HIS A 45 -11.86 -5.32 -8.56
N ASP A 46 -11.42 -6.46 -8.01
CA ASP A 46 -12.04 -7.13 -6.86
C ASP A 46 -11.71 -6.46 -5.51
N LYS A 47 -11.04 -5.29 -5.52
CA LYS A 47 -10.61 -4.53 -4.34
C LYS A 47 -9.59 -5.29 -3.47
N LEU A 48 -8.86 -6.22 -4.06
CA LEU A 48 -7.77 -6.94 -3.41
C LEU A 48 -6.47 -6.15 -3.52
N TRP A 49 -5.92 -5.81 -2.36
CA TRP A 49 -4.69 -5.04 -2.23
C TRP A 49 -3.47 -5.94 -2.13
N ARG A 50 -2.43 -5.61 -2.90
CA ARG A 50 -1.11 -6.28 -2.88
C ARG A 50 0.01 -5.26 -2.77
N CYS A 51 1.14 -5.71 -2.23
CA CYS A 51 2.33 -4.89 -2.11
C CYS A 51 3.60 -5.72 -2.36
N THR A 52 4.63 -5.11 -2.95
CA THR A 52 5.91 -5.77 -3.21
C THR A 52 6.86 -5.79 -2.00
N CYS A 53 6.47 -5.23 -0.85
CA CYS A 53 7.34 -5.24 0.32
C CYS A 53 7.49 -6.64 0.95
N GLU A 54 8.64 -6.90 1.57
CA GLU A 54 8.93 -8.20 2.21
C GLU A 54 7.90 -8.59 3.28
N ASP A 55 7.35 -7.61 4.00
CA ASP A 55 6.31 -7.86 5.02
C ASP A 55 5.05 -8.47 4.40
N PHE A 56 4.67 -8.00 3.21
CA PHE A 56 3.54 -8.55 2.45
C PHE A 56 3.91 -9.90 1.83
N SER A 57 5.06 -10.01 1.20
CA SER A 57 5.49 -11.29 0.59
C SER A 57 5.60 -12.42 1.62
N GLY A 58 6.12 -12.13 2.81
CA GLY A 58 6.30 -13.12 3.87
C GLY A 58 5.03 -13.47 4.65
N ARG A 59 4.04 -12.57 4.73
CA ARG A 59 2.84 -12.78 5.57
C ARG A 59 1.51 -12.71 4.84
N GLY A 60 1.42 -11.98 3.74
CA GLY A 60 0.18 -11.72 3.01
C GLY A 60 -0.15 -12.74 1.93
N ILE A 61 0.86 -13.30 1.24
CA ILE A 61 0.65 -14.24 0.12
C ILE A 61 -0.13 -15.50 0.53
N ASN A 62 0.11 -16.01 1.74
CA ASN A 62 -0.47 -17.27 2.22
C ASN A 62 -1.70 -17.07 3.13
N LYS A 63 -2.25 -15.85 3.15
CA LYS A 63 -3.46 -15.53 3.92
C LYS A 63 -4.68 -15.60 3.02
N GLU A 64 -5.85 -15.62 3.65
CA GLU A 64 -7.10 -15.39 2.94
C GLU A 64 -6.97 -14.09 2.13
N GLU A 65 -7.47 -14.11 0.90
CA GLU A 65 -7.32 -12.98 -0.01
C GLU A 65 -7.88 -11.70 0.61
N GLY A 66 -7.12 -10.61 0.52
CA GLY A 66 -7.50 -9.32 1.11
C GLY A 66 -7.42 -9.26 2.65
N SER A 67 -7.12 -10.36 3.36
CA SER A 67 -7.13 -10.39 4.83
C SER A 67 -5.88 -9.78 5.48
N PHE A 68 -4.89 -9.36 4.70
CA PHE A 68 -3.64 -8.80 5.20
C PHE A 68 -3.28 -7.48 4.52
N LEU A 69 -3.02 -6.46 5.34
CA LEU A 69 -2.57 -5.14 4.90
C LEU A 69 -1.23 -4.82 5.56
N CYS A 70 -0.19 -4.60 4.75
CA CYS A 70 1.09 -4.08 5.22
C CYS A 70 1.01 -2.56 5.44
N LYS A 71 2.05 -1.95 6.03
CA LYS A 71 2.08 -0.51 6.29
C LYS A 71 1.89 0.36 5.03
N HIS A 72 2.41 -0.08 3.87
CA HIS A 72 2.31 0.67 2.61
C HIS A 72 0.88 0.68 2.07
N ILE A 73 0.19 -0.46 2.10
CA ILE A 73 -1.23 -0.55 1.71
C ILE A 73 -2.08 0.35 2.61
N ILE A 74 -1.84 0.30 3.93
CA ILE A 74 -2.57 1.17 4.88
C ILE A 74 -2.29 2.65 4.58
N ALA A 75 -1.04 3.02 4.26
CA ALA A 75 -0.70 4.41 3.93
C ALA A 75 -1.43 4.89 2.67
N VAL A 76 -1.51 4.06 1.62
CA VAL A 76 -2.27 4.36 0.39
C VAL A 76 -3.76 4.53 0.69
N LEU A 77 -4.38 3.64 1.48
CA LEU A 77 -5.78 3.76 1.86
C LEU A 77 -6.07 5.07 2.61
N LEU A 78 -5.17 5.47 3.51
CA LEU A 78 -5.27 6.75 4.24
C LEU A 78 -5.08 7.96 3.32
N HIS A 79 -4.20 7.84 2.32
CA HIS A 79 -3.99 8.88 1.31
C HIS A 79 -5.24 9.09 0.46
N ILE A 80 -5.81 8.02 -0.08
CA ILE A 80 -7.07 8.04 -0.86
C ILE A 80 -8.21 8.65 -0.04
N ALA A 81 -8.39 8.18 1.21
CA ALA A 81 -9.45 8.68 2.08
C ALA A 81 -9.35 10.19 2.38
N LYS A 82 -8.13 10.76 2.36
CA LYS A 82 -7.90 12.19 2.54
C LYS A 82 -8.18 13.02 1.29
N ASN A 83 -7.89 12.47 0.11
CA ASN A 83 -8.04 13.19 -1.16
C ASN A 83 -9.48 13.13 -1.69
N GLY A 84 -10.30 12.18 -1.21
CA GLY A 84 -11.68 12.03 -1.65
C GLY A 84 -11.85 11.26 -2.95
N ASP A 85 -10.81 10.52 -3.37
CA ASP A 85 -10.83 9.68 -4.57
C ASP A 85 -11.62 8.39 -4.31
N PHE A 86 -12.94 8.42 -4.47
CA PHE A 86 -13.84 7.25 -4.42
C PHE A 86 -14.72 7.15 -5.66
#